data_AF-A0A0A0PMS4-F1
#
_entry.id   AF-A0A0A0PMS4-F1
#
_cell.length_a   1.000
_cell.length_b   1.000
_cell.length_c   1.000
_cell.angle_alpha   90.00
_cell.angle_beta   90.00
_cell.angle_gamma   90.00
#
_symmetry.space_group_name_H-M   'P 1'
#
loop_
_entity.id
_entity.type
_entity.pdbx_description
1 polymer ?
#
loop_
_entity_poly.entity_id
_entity_poly.type
_entity_poly.pdbx_seq_one_letter_code
_entity_poly.pdbx_strand_id
1 'polypeptide(L)'
;NFGGGYMGLMVFLIYLGGMMVVFGYTTAMAIEEYPEAWGSGVEVLVSVLVGLAMEVGLVLWVKEYDGVVVVVNFNSVGSWMIYEGEGSGLIREDPIGAGALYDYGRWLVVVTGWTLFVGVYIVIEIARGN
;
A
#
# COMPACT_ATOMS: atom_id res chain seq x y z
N ASN A 1 11.41 -6.82 14.58
CA ASN A 1 11.63 -5.99 13.38
C ASN A 1 11.43 -6.85 12.15
N PHE A 2 10.47 -6.53 11.28
CA PHE A 2 10.17 -7.33 10.08
C PHE A 2 11.23 -7.25 8.97
N GLY A 3 12.42 -6.70 9.22
CA GLY A 3 13.55 -6.71 8.28
C GLY A 3 13.36 -5.92 6.97
N GLY A 4 12.15 -5.46 6.65
CA GLY A 4 11.66 -4.92 5.37
C GLY A 4 12.16 -3.53 4.92
N GLY A 5 13.45 -3.23 5.08
CA GLY A 5 14.00 -1.90 4.79
C GLY A 5 13.91 -1.50 3.32
N TYR A 6 14.28 -2.40 2.41
CA TYR A 6 14.22 -2.11 0.97
C TYR A 6 12.77 -2.04 0.48
N MET A 7 11.93 -2.98 0.93
CA MET A 7 10.51 -3.03 0.56
C MET A 7 9.77 -1.76 0.99
N GLY A 8 9.98 -1.29 2.23
CA GLY A 8 9.37 -0.06 2.72
C GLY A 8 9.83 1.19 1.95
N LEU A 9 11.12 1.27 1.63
CA LEU A 9 11.66 2.40 0.86
C LEU A 9 11.17 2.42 -0.60
N MET A 10 10.97 1.27 -1.23
CA MET A 10 10.41 1.20 -2.58
C MET A 10 8.97 1.74 -2.63
N VAL A 11 8.14 1.43 -1.63
CA VAL A 11 6.79 2.02 -1.52
C VAL A 11 6.88 3.52 -1.27
N PHE A 12 7.75 3.96 -0.36
CA PHE A 12 7.95 5.38 -0.09
C PHE A 12 8.32 6.16 -1.36
N LEU A 13 9.21 5.63 -2.20
CA LEU A 13 9.63 6.30 -3.43
C LEU A 13 8.57 6.24 -4.54
N ILE A 14 8.06 5.05 -4.88
CA ILE A 14 7.18 4.89 -6.05
C ILE A 14 5.78 5.46 -5.76
N TYR A 15 5.25 5.20 -4.56
CA TYR A 15 3.90 5.62 -4.22
C TYR A 15 3.87 7.09 -3.79
N LEU A 16 4.56 7.45 -2.70
CA LEU A 16 4.52 8.81 -2.17
C LEU A 16 5.30 9.80 -3.06
N GLY A 17 6.47 9.39 -3.57
CA GLY A 17 7.30 10.25 -4.43
C GLY A 17 6.87 10.28 -5.90
N GLY A 18 6.34 9.18 -6.43
CA GLY A 18 5.96 9.07 -7.83
C GLY A 18 4.49 9.38 -8.06
N MET A 19 3.63 8.42 -7.72
CA MET A 19 2.21 8.45 -8.11
C MET A 19 1.43 9.59 -7.45
N MET A 20 1.64 9.85 -6.15
CA MET A 20 0.95 10.95 -5.45
C MET A 20 1.28 12.33 -6.04
N VAL A 21 2.51 12.52 -6.55
CA VAL A 21 2.93 13.78 -7.18
C VAL A 21 2.23 13.99 -8.52
N VAL A 22 2.17 12.96 -9.36
CA VAL A 22 1.45 13.02 -10.64
C VAL A 22 -0.05 13.24 -10.40
N PHE A 23 -0.62 12.57 -9.40
CA PHE A 23 -2.01 12.77 -9.00
C PHE A 23 -2.27 14.23 -8.61
N GLY A 24 -1.48 14.78 -7.69
CA GLY A 24 -1.59 16.18 -7.25
C GLY A 24 -1.44 17.19 -8.39
N TYR A 25 -0.62 16.87 -9.40
CA TYR A 25 -0.49 17.71 -10.60
C TYR A 25 -1.78 17.71 -11.44
N THR A 26 -2.42 16.55 -11.59
CA THR A 26 -3.68 16.45 -12.36
C THR A 26 -4.90 17.00 -11.59
N THR A 27 -4.94 16.87 -10.26
CA THR A 27 -6.06 17.43 -9.46
C THR A 27 -6.09 18.96 -9.54
N ALA A 28 -4.94 19.62 -9.69
CA ALA A 28 -4.89 21.06 -9.93
C ALA A 28 -5.58 21.49 -11.23
N MET A 29 -5.68 20.61 -12.24
CA MET A 29 -6.39 20.90 -13.49
C MET A 29 -7.91 20.78 -13.36
N ALA A 30 -8.41 20.12 -12.31
CA ALA A 30 -9.84 19.88 -12.05
C ALA A 30 -10.30 20.54 -10.75
N ILE A 31 -9.64 21.63 -10.32
CA ILE A 31 -9.98 22.31 -9.07
C ILE A 31 -11.29 23.08 -9.21
N GLU A 32 -12.24 22.83 -8.31
CA GLU A 32 -13.51 23.56 -8.23
C GLU A 32 -13.34 24.85 -7.41
N GLU A 33 -14.23 25.83 -7.62
CA GLU A 33 -14.15 27.16 -6.96
C GLU A 33 -14.23 27.09 -5.43
N TYR A 34 -14.92 26.07 -4.89
CA TYR A 34 -15.05 25.83 -3.44
C TYR A 34 -14.77 24.36 -3.11
N PRO A 35 -13.51 24.00 -2.78
CA PRO A 35 -13.20 22.63 -2.40
C PRO A 35 -13.90 22.26 -1.08
N GLU A 36 -14.40 21.03 -0.99
CA GLU A 36 -15.01 20.52 0.23
C GLU A 36 -14.01 20.50 1.38
N ALA A 37 -14.41 21.04 2.53
CA ALA A 37 -13.67 20.92 3.77
C ALA A 37 -14.04 19.63 4.49
N TRP A 38 -13.16 19.13 5.36
CA TRP A 38 -13.39 17.92 6.17
C TRP A 38 -14.73 17.88 6.94
N GLY A 39 -15.31 19.04 7.25
CA GLY A 39 -16.60 19.16 7.95
C GLY A 39 -17.73 19.80 7.13
N SER A 40 -17.53 20.13 5.85
CA SER A 40 -18.59 20.76 5.05
C SER A 40 -19.62 19.75 4.54
N GLY A 41 -19.17 18.54 4.22
CA GLY A 41 -20.04 17.45 3.77
C GLY A 41 -20.58 16.65 4.96
N VAL A 42 -21.91 16.61 5.12
CA VAL A 42 -22.56 15.70 6.08
C VAL A 42 -22.18 14.25 5.78
N GLU A 43 -22.07 13.89 4.50
CA GLU A 43 -21.64 12.56 4.06
C GLU A 43 -20.20 12.25 4.45
N VAL A 44 -19.29 13.23 4.36
CA VAL A 44 -17.88 13.07 4.79
C VAL A 44 -17.84 12.75 6.27
N LEU A 45 -18.54 13.51 7.11
CA LEU A 45 -18.58 13.27 8.55
C LEU A 45 -19.21 11.91 8.89
N VAL A 46 -20.29 11.53 8.21
CA VAL A 46 -20.93 10.21 8.40
C VAL A 46 -19.96 9.09 8.00
N SER A 47 -19.25 9.21 6.87
CA SER A 47 -18.29 8.20 6.43
C SER A 47 -17.13 8.02 7.40
N VAL A 48 -16.60 9.11 7.97
CA VAL A 48 -15.54 9.07 8.98
C VAL A 48 -16.04 8.41 10.27
N LEU A 49 -17.25 8.76 10.74
CA LEU A 49 -17.84 8.14 11.93
C LEU A 49 -18.09 6.64 11.73
N VAL A 50 -18.58 6.23 10.56
CA VAL A 50 -18.77 4.82 10.22
C VAL A 50 -17.42 4.09 10.15
N GLY A 51 -16.40 4.69 9.55
CA GLY A 51 -15.05 4.15 9.50
C GLY A 51 -14.48 3.90 10.90
N LEU A 52 -14.54 4.91 11.78
CA LEU A 52 -14.11 4.79 13.18
C LEU A 52 -14.93 3.75 13.95
N ALA A 53 -16.25 3.70 13.73
CA ALA A 53 -17.12 2.70 14.35
C ALA A 53 -16.76 1.28 13.91
N MET A 54 -16.40 1.07 12.63
CA MET A 54 -15.94 -0.22 12.12
C MET A 54 -14.58 -0.61 12.68
N GLU A 55 -13.62 0.32 12.76
CA GLU A 55 -12.31 0.06 13.37
C GLU A 55 -12.45 -0.38 14.83
N VAL A 56 -13.16 0.41 15.64
CA VAL A 56 -13.41 0.09 17.05
C VAL A 56 -14.25 -1.17 17.19
N GLY A 57 -15.28 -1.31 16.35
CA GLY A 57 -16.16 -2.47 16.33
C GLY A 57 -15.38 -3.77 16.07
N LEU A 58 -14.49 -3.79 15.07
CA LEU A 58 -13.66 -4.95 14.77
C LEU A 58 -12.63 -5.22 15.87
N VAL A 59 -11.99 -4.19 16.43
CA VAL A 59 -11.02 -4.36 17.53
C VAL A 59 -11.70 -4.93 18.78
N LEU A 60 -12.87 -4.39 19.16
CA LEU A 60 -13.65 -4.92 20.28
C LEU A 60 -14.18 -6.32 19.99
N TRP A 61 -14.65 -6.59 18.76
CA TRP A 61 -15.13 -7.89 18.35
C TRP A 61 -14.02 -8.95 18.44
N VAL A 62 -12.82 -8.67 17.93
CA VAL A 62 -11.68 -9.60 18.06
C VAL A 62 -11.28 -9.77 19.53
N LYS A 63 -11.39 -8.73 20.35
CA LYS A 63 -11.12 -8.81 21.79
C LYS A 63 -12.15 -9.65 22.55
N GLU A 64 -13.43 -9.60 22.17
CA GLU A 64 -14.52 -10.32 22.82
C GLU A 64 -14.61 -11.78 22.38
N TYR A 65 -14.36 -12.09 21.11
CA TYR A 65 -14.44 -13.43 20.53
C TYR A 65 -13.11 -14.19 20.54
N ASP A 66 -12.21 -13.83 21.47
CA ASP A 66 -10.87 -14.39 21.58
C ASP A 66 -10.91 -15.93 21.62
N GLY A 67 -10.41 -16.57 20.56
CA GLY A 67 -10.28 -18.03 20.46
C GLY A 67 -11.41 -18.83 19.81
N VAL A 68 -12.48 -18.23 19.28
CA VAL A 68 -13.60 -19.00 18.67
C VAL A 68 -13.48 -19.16 17.14
N VAL A 69 -13.03 -18.13 16.40
CA VAL A 69 -13.00 -18.16 14.92
C VAL A 69 -11.77 -17.50 14.30
N VAL A 70 -11.08 -16.59 14.99
CA VAL A 70 -10.02 -15.75 14.40
C VAL A 70 -8.67 -16.01 15.08
N VAL A 71 -7.63 -16.26 14.28
CA VAL A 71 -6.23 -16.53 14.73
C VAL A 71 -5.51 -15.23 15.17
N VAL A 72 -6.15 -14.07 14.99
CA VAL A 72 -5.64 -12.76 15.42
C VAL A 72 -6.04 -12.56 16.88
N ASN A 73 -5.10 -12.74 17.79
CA ASN A 73 -5.30 -12.50 19.22
C ASN A 73 -4.57 -11.21 19.63
N PHE A 74 -5.32 -10.19 20.06
CA PHE A 74 -4.76 -8.92 20.57
C PHE A 74 -4.44 -8.97 22.07
N ASN A 75 -4.78 -10.06 22.77
CA ASN A 75 -4.77 -10.16 24.22
C ASN A 75 -3.51 -10.91 24.70
N SER A 76 -2.58 -10.15 25.30
CA SER A 76 -1.33 -10.58 25.95
C SER A 76 -0.21 -11.18 25.08
N VAL A 77 -0.52 -11.74 23.92
CA VAL A 77 0.47 -12.39 23.04
C VAL A 77 0.71 -11.61 21.74
N GLY A 78 0.25 -10.36 21.60
CA GLY A 78 0.52 -9.55 20.39
C GLY A 78 2.01 -9.25 20.11
N SER A 79 2.91 -9.57 21.05
CA SER A 79 4.35 -9.24 20.98
C SER A 79 5.18 -10.25 20.17
N TRP A 80 4.75 -11.51 20.01
CA TRP A 80 5.42 -12.53 19.17
C TRP A 80 4.91 -12.53 17.72
N MET A 81 4.55 -11.35 17.20
CA MET A 81 4.16 -11.13 15.81
C MET A 81 5.29 -11.42 14.80
N ILE A 82 6.51 -11.67 15.28
CA ILE A 82 7.65 -12.12 14.49
C ILE A 82 7.81 -13.63 14.77
N TYR A 83 7.43 -14.44 13.79
CA TYR A 83 7.43 -15.91 13.93
C TYR A 83 8.85 -16.48 14.04
N GLU A 84 9.78 -16.01 13.21
CA GLU A 84 11.19 -16.36 13.27
C GLU A 84 12.04 -15.07 13.30
N GLY A 85 13.05 -15.04 14.16
CA GLY A 85 13.97 -13.92 14.25
C GLY A 85 14.91 -13.82 13.05
N GLU A 86 15.59 -12.69 12.91
CA GLU A 86 16.69 -12.55 11.96
C GLU A 86 17.78 -13.57 12.34
N GLY A 87 17.92 -14.65 11.56
CA GLY A 87 18.92 -15.68 11.81
C GLY A 87 20.34 -15.12 11.73
N SER A 88 21.37 -15.97 11.88
CA SER A 88 22.79 -15.55 11.80
C SER A 88 23.27 -15.25 10.36
N GLY A 89 22.37 -14.83 9.47
CA GLY A 89 22.68 -14.52 8.08
C GLY A 89 23.49 -13.23 7.96
N LEU A 90 24.52 -13.24 7.12
CA LEU A 90 25.38 -12.07 6.88
C LEU A 90 24.69 -11.00 6.02
N ILE A 91 23.60 -11.34 5.32
CA ILE A 91 22.95 -10.48 4.33
C ILE A 91 21.44 -10.45 4.58
N ARG A 92 20.84 -9.26 4.49
CA ARG A 92 19.39 -9.05 4.63
C ARG A 92 18.64 -9.59 3.40
N GLU A 93 17.47 -10.16 3.63
CA GLU A 93 16.71 -10.91 2.63
C GLU A 93 16.17 -10.05 1.47
N ASP A 94 15.61 -8.86 1.79
CA ASP A 94 14.91 -8.04 0.79
C ASP A 94 15.73 -7.69 -0.46
N PRO A 95 16.94 -7.11 -0.38
CA PRO A 95 17.69 -6.70 -1.57
C PRO A 95 18.18 -7.91 -2.39
N ILE A 96 18.44 -9.06 -1.74
CA ILE A 96 18.85 -10.28 -2.43
C ILE A 96 17.67 -10.85 -3.23
N GLY A 97 16.50 -10.94 -2.61
CA GLY A 97 15.27 -11.39 -3.27
C GLY A 97 14.91 -10.50 -4.47
N ALA A 98 15.04 -9.18 -4.31
CA ALA A 98 14.83 -8.23 -5.40
C ALA A 98 15.87 -8.42 -6.54
N GLY A 99 17.13 -8.67 -6.21
CA GLY A 99 18.19 -8.94 -7.20
C GLY A 99 17.98 -10.24 -7.98
N ALA A 100 17.43 -11.28 -7.33
CA ALA A 100 17.16 -12.57 -7.96
C ALA A 100 16.16 -12.49 -9.14
N LEU A 101 15.40 -11.39 -9.26
CA LEU A 101 14.53 -11.13 -10.41
C LEU A 101 15.30 -11.05 -11.74
N TYR A 102 16.56 -10.62 -11.73
CA TYR A 102 17.34 -10.50 -12.96
C TYR A 102 17.87 -11.85 -13.45
N ASP A 103 18.22 -12.76 -12.53
CA ASP A 103 18.76 -14.07 -12.87
C ASP A 103 17.66 -15.10 -13.11
N TYR A 104 16.78 -15.29 -12.12
CA TYR A 104 15.70 -16.29 -12.17
C TYR A 104 14.43 -15.72 -12.81
N GLY A 105 14.13 -14.44 -12.56
CA GLY A 105 12.89 -13.77 -12.96
C GLY A 105 12.89 -13.18 -14.37
N ARG A 106 13.72 -13.68 -15.31
CA ARG A 106 13.88 -13.11 -16.66
C ARG A 106 12.56 -12.90 -17.40
N TRP A 107 11.63 -13.85 -17.30
CA TRP A 107 10.29 -13.72 -17.89
C TRP A 107 9.46 -12.61 -17.24
N LEU A 108 9.52 -12.46 -15.92
CA LEU A 108 8.85 -11.36 -15.23
C LEU A 108 9.41 -10.01 -15.69
N VAL A 109 10.73 -9.89 -15.86
CA VAL A 109 11.36 -8.66 -16.38
C VAL A 109 10.88 -8.33 -17.80
N VAL A 110 10.78 -9.33 -18.68
CA VAL A 110 10.27 -9.13 -20.04
C VAL A 110 8.81 -8.67 -20.01
N VAL A 111 7.97 -9.30 -19.20
CA VAL A 111 6.55 -8.95 -19.10
C VAL A 111 6.36 -7.55 -18.51
N THR A 112 7.05 -7.21 -17.41
CA THR A 112 6.92 -5.88 -16.78
C THR A 112 7.51 -4.77 -17.66
N GLY A 113 8.62 -5.04 -18.34
CA GLY A 113 9.16 -4.10 -19.33
C GLY A 113 8.19 -3.88 -20.50
N TRP A 114 7.56 -4.96 -20.99
CA TRP A 114 6.59 -4.88 -22.07
C TRP A 114 5.31 -4.13 -21.66
N THR A 115 4.78 -4.37 -20.46
CA THR A 115 3.57 -3.67 -19.98
C THR A 115 3.80 -2.17 -19.83
N LEU A 116 4.97 -1.75 -19.33
CA LEU A 116 5.33 -0.32 -19.25
C LEU A 116 5.49 0.29 -20.64
N PHE A 117 6.13 -0.42 -21.56
CA PHE A 117 6.31 0.03 -22.94
C PHE A 117 4.97 0.27 -23.65
N VAL A 118 4.08 -0.72 -23.62
CA VAL A 118 2.73 -0.59 -24.19
C VAL A 118 1.92 0.47 -23.44
N GLY A 119 2.09 0.59 -22.12
CA GLY A 119 1.47 1.63 -21.30
C GLY A 119 1.74 3.04 -21.81
N VAL A 120 2.96 3.34 -22.25
CA VAL A 120 3.30 4.65 -22.85
C VAL A 120 2.48 4.90 -24.12
N TYR A 121 2.37 3.92 -25.02
CA TYR A 121 1.56 4.06 -26.23
C TYR A 121 0.08 4.25 -25.93
N ILE A 122 -0.45 3.51 -24.95
CA ILE A 122 -1.84 3.64 -24.51
C ILE A 122 -2.09 5.07 -24.04
N VAL A 123 -1.24 5.61 -23.17
CA VAL A 123 -1.39 6.98 -22.65
C VAL A 123 -1.32 8.02 -23.77
N ILE A 124 -0.40 7.87 -24.73
CA ILE A 124 -0.29 8.79 -25.87
C ILE A 124 -1.55 8.74 -26.76
N GLU A 125 -2.04 7.54 -27.09
CA GLU A 125 -3.21 7.39 -27.95
C GLU A 125 -4.48 7.96 -27.29
N ILE A 126 -4.65 7.74 -25.98
CA ILE A 126 -5.75 8.31 -25.20
C ILE A 126 -5.63 9.84 -25.13
N ALA A 127 -4.44 10.37 -24.82
CA ALA A 127 -4.24 11.81 -24.69
C ALA A 127 -4.35 12.57 -26.03
N ARG A 128 -4.07 11.91 -27.17
CA ARG A 128 -4.26 12.47 -28.51
C ARG A 128 -5.74 12.58 -28.92
N GLY A 129 -6.60 11.76 -28.32
CA GLY A 129 -8.04 11.76 -28.56
C GLY A 129 -8.80 12.92 -27.89
N ASN A 130 -8.10 13.73 -27.08
CA ASN A 130 -8.59 14.96 -26.47
C ASN A 130 -8.09 16.18 -27.26
#